data_AF-A0A934BXI4-F1
#
_entry.id   AF-A0A934BXI4-F1
#
_cell.length_a   1.000
_cell.length_b   1.000
_cell.length_c   1.000
_cell.angle_alpha   90.00
_cell.angle_beta   90.00
_cell.angle_gamma   90.00
#
_symmetry.space_group_name_H-M   'P 1'
#
loop_
_entity.id
_entity.type
_entity.pdbx_description
1 polymer ?
#
loop_
_entity_poly.entity_id
_entity_poly.type
_entity_poly.pdbx_seq_one_letter_code
_entity_poly.pdbx_strand_id
1 'polypeptide(L)'
;MTTNFHCGRCGECCRIPGQIHLTDADIARLAALLKLTEHEFIQQYTDLSRDRRDLVIKGDPASPCLFLIDNDCAVYAARPEQCSGYPVKWNNPGWERICRPKPE
;
A
#
# COMPACT_ATOMS: atom_id res chain seq x y z
N MET A 1 -19.45 17.38 -0.53
CA MET A 1 -18.70 17.47 0.74
C MET A 1 -17.40 16.72 0.53
N THR A 2 -16.30 17.44 0.34
CA THR A 2 -14.98 16.82 0.16
C THR A 2 -14.45 16.49 1.55
N THR A 3 -14.64 15.26 2.00
CA THR A 3 -14.14 14.82 3.31
C THR A 3 -12.61 14.92 3.28
N ASN A 4 -12.04 15.89 3.99
CA ASN A 4 -10.61 16.16 3.98
C ASN A 4 -9.90 15.09 4.84
N PHE A 5 -9.63 13.92 4.25
CA PHE A 5 -8.99 12.83 4.96
C PHE A 5 -7.49 13.09 5.12
N HIS A 6 -6.99 13.03 6.36
CA HIS A 6 -5.57 13.08 6.67
C HIS A 6 -5.07 11.73 7.21
N CYS A 7 -4.09 11.13 6.54
CA CYS A 7 -3.51 9.87 6.99
C CYS A 7 -2.66 10.07 8.25
N GLY A 8 -3.07 9.43 9.35
CA GLY A 8 -2.38 9.55 10.64
C GLY A 8 -1.15 8.66 10.83
N ARG A 9 -0.62 8.03 9.76
CA ARG A 9 0.53 7.09 9.78
C ARG A 9 0.44 6.00 10.85
N CYS A 10 -0.74 5.44 11.08
CA CYS A 10 -0.94 4.38 12.07
C CYS A 10 -0.58 2.98 11.56
N GLY A 11 -0.33 2.82 10.25
CA GLY A 11 -0.05 1.53 9.62
C GLY A 11 -1.25 0.59 9.51
N GLU A 12 -2.42 0.93 10.04
CA GLU A 12 -3.53 -0.02 10.14
C GLU A 12 -4.03 -0.52 8.78
N CYS A 13 -4.00 0.34 7.75
CA CYS A 13 -4.30 -0.07 6.38
C CYS A 13 -3.33 -1.14 5.83
N CYS A 14 -2.10 -1.20 6.32
CA CYS A 14 -1.10 -2.20 5.92
C CYS A 14 -1.32 -3.57 6.56
N ARG A 15 -2.16 -3.67 7.61
CA ARG A 15 -2.52 -4.92 8.29
C ARG A 15 -3.76 -5.59 7.73
N ILE A 16 -4.47 -4.90 6.84
CA ILE A 16 -5.71 -5.42 6.26
C ILE A 16 -5.34 -6.51 5.25
N PRO A 17 -5.88 -7.73 5.38
CA PRO A 17 -5.69 -8.76 4.37
C PRO A 17 -6.17 -8.29 3.00
N GLY A 18 -5.37 -8.49 1.96
CA GLY A 18 -5.68 -8.05 0.60
C GLY A 18 -4.47 -8.10 -0.31
N GLN A 19 -4.66 -7.71 -1.58
CA GLN A 19 -3.57 -7.49 -2.53
C GLN A 19 -3.46 -5.98 -2.80
N ILE A 20 -2.23 -5.46 -2.77
CA ILE A 20 -1.92 -4.08 -3.12
C ILE A 20 -1.40 -4.10 -4.54
N HIS A 21 -2.26 -3.73 -5.48
CA HIS A 21 -1.97 -3.73 -6.91
C HIS A 21 -1.07 -2.55 -7.26
N LEU A 22 -0.13 -2.80 -8.19
CA LEU A 22 0.88 -1.84 -8.61
C LEU A 22 0.68 -1.49 -10.09
N THR A 23 0.70 -0.19 -10.37
CA THR A 23 0.90 0.32 -11.73
C THR A 23 2.40 0.38 -12.06
N ASP A 24 2.75 0.52 -13.34
CA ASP A 24 4.13 0.74 -13.77
C ASP A 24 4.73 2.00 -13.10
N ALA A 25 3.90 3.05 -12.93
CA ALA A 25 4.31 4.27 -12.23
C ALA A 25 4.55 4.05 -10.73
N ASP A 26 3.81 3.14 -10.09
CA ASP A 26 4.08 2.75 -8.69
C ASP A 26 5.43 2.02 -8.59
N ILE A 27 5.69 1.09 -9.50
CA ILE A 27 6.95 0.34 -9.56
C ILE A 27 8.13 1.29 -9.71
N ALA A 28 8.08 2.21 -10.68
CA ALA A 28 9.14 3.19 -10.90
C ALA A 28 9.41 4.06 -9.66
N ARG A 29 8.35 4.57 -9.01
CA ARG A 29 8.49 5.41 -7.80
C ARG A 29 9.04 4.64 -6.61
N LEU A 30 8.59 3.40 -6.39
CA LEU A 30 9.04 2.56 -5.28
C LEU A 30 10.49 2.10 -5.49
N ALA A 31 10.85 1.68 -6.70
CA ALA A 31 12.22 1.33 -7.05
C ALA A 31 13.17 2.51 -6.81
N ALA A 32 12.80 3.72 -7.27
CA ALA A 32 13.58 4.92 -7.06
C ALA A 32 13.76 5.26 -5.56
N LEU A 33 12.68 5.16 -4.76
CA LEU A 33 12.75 5.39 -3.31
C LEU A 33 13.73 4.42 -2.63
N LEU A 34 13.73 3.16 -3.03
CA LEU A 34 14.57 2.10 -2.48
C LEU A 34 15.98 2.05 -3.11
N LYS A 35 16.27 2.93 -4.09
CA LYS A 35 17.53 2.98 -4.83
C LYS A 35 17.85 1.67 -5.57
N LEU A 36 16.82 1.08 -6.17
CA LEU A 36 16.90 -0.13 -6.97
C LEU A 36 16.50 0.16 -8.42
N THR A 37 16.89 -0.72 -9.33
CA THR A 37 16.26 -0.77 -10.65
C THR A 37 14.84 -1.31 -10.53
N GLU A 38 13.97 -1.01 -11.50
CA GLU A 38 12.61 -1.57 -11.55
C GLU A 38 12.63 -3.10 -11.59
N HIS A 39 13.57 -3.69 -12.33
CA HIS A 39 13.73 -5.15 -12.41
C HIS A 39 14.06 -5.76 -11.05
N GLU A 40 15.03 -5.19 -10.31
CA GLU A 40 15.35 -5.65 -8.96
C GLU A 40 14.17 -5.47 -8.00
N PHE A 41 13.44 -4.34 -8.11
CA PHE A 41 12.26 -4.11 -7.30
C PHE A 41 11.19 -5.17 -7.54
N ILE A 42 10.87 -5.45 -8.80
CA ILE A 42 9.88 -6.46 -9.19
C ILE A 42 10.27 -7.82 -8.61
N GLN A 43 11.52 -8.25 -8.80
CA GLN A 43 11.97 -9.55 -8.30
C GLN A 43 11.93 -9.67 -6.77
N GLN A 44 12.34 -8.62 -6.06
CA GLN A 44 12.48 -8.67 -4.62
C GLN A 44 11.15 -8.43 -3.88
N TYR A 45 10.32 -7.51 -4.37
CA TYR A 45 9.20 -6.95 -3.59
C TYR A 45 7.80 -7.19 -4.19
N THR A 46 7.70 -7.82 -5.36
CA THR A 46 6.39 -8.05 -6.01
C THR A 46 6.10 -9.52 -6.27
N ASP A 47 4.82 -9.88 -6.22
CA ASP A 47 4.29 -11.17 -6.67
C ASP A 47 3.27 -10.96 -7.78
N LEU A 48 2.93 -12.04 -8.50
CA LEU A 48 1.75 -12.03 -9.38
C LEU A 48 0.48 -11.98 -8.53
N SER A 49 -0.49 -11.19 -8.97
CA SER A 49 -1.83 -11.17 -8.40
C SER A 49 -2.51 -12.55 -8.49
N ARG A 50 -3.58 -12.76 -7.71
CA ARG A 50 -4.28 -14.07 -7.66
C ARG A 50 -4.87 -14.45 -9.02
N ASP A 51 -5.31 -13.49 -9.81
CA ASP A 51 -5.81 -13.70 -11.18
C ASP A 51 -4.69 -13.63 -12.24
N ARG A 52 -3.45 -13.37 -11.80
CA ARG A 52 -2.21 -13.34 -12.59
C ARG A 52 -2.19 -12.27 -13.69
N ARG A 53 -2.93 -11.17 -13.52
CA ARG A 53 -3.02 -10.09 -14.51
C ARG A 53 -2.03 -8.96 -14.31
N ASP A 54 -1.55 -8.80 -13.08
CA ASP A 54 -0.74 -7.66 -12.66
C ASP A 54 0.16 -8.03 -11.47
N LEU A 55 1.04 -7.08 -11.11
CA LEU A 55 1.95 -7.22 -9.99
C LEU A 55 1.35 -6.60 -8.74
N VAL A 56 1.59 -7.27 -7.62
CA VAL A 56 1.15 -6.82 -6.29
C VAL A 56 2.36 -6.75 -5.37
N ILE A 57 2.30 -5.91 -4.34
CA ILE A 57 3.31 -5.95 -3.26
C ILE A 57 3.25 -7.33 -2.59
N LYS A 58 4.42 -7.94 -2.37
CA LYS A 58 4.53 -9.21 -1.62
C LYS A 58 3.92 -9.08 -0.23
N GLY A 59 3.21 -10.12 0.19
CA GLY A 59 2.61 -10.20 1.50
C GLY A 59 1.94 -11.54 1.71
N ASP A 60 1.66 -11.86 2.97
CA ASP A 60 0.99 -13.08 3.38
C ASP A 60 -0.18 -12.77 4.34
N PRO A 61 -1.03 -13.75 4.71
CA PRO A 61 -2.17 -13.49 5.59
C PRO A 61 -1.83 -12.92 6.97
N ALA A 62 -0.63 -13.19 7.50
CA ALA A 62 -0.16 -12.66 8.78
C ALA A 62 0.54 -11.29 8.63
N SER A 63 1.21 -11.06 7.51
CA SER A 63 1.85 -9.79 7.16
C SER A 63 1.45 -9.35 5.73
N PRO A 64 0.27 -8.72 5.55
CA PRO A 64 -0.29 -8.44 4.22
C PRO A 64 0.51 -7.44 3.38
N CYS A 65 1.37 -6.64 4.00
CA CYS A 65 2.24 -5.69 3.31
C CYS A 65 3.65 -5.77 3.89
N LEU A 66 4.62 -6.19 3.09
CA LEU A 66 6.02 -6.32 3.50
C LEU A 66 6.66 -4.99 3.97
N PHE A 67 6.12 -3.84 3.53
CA PHE A 67 6.66 -2.52 3.85
C PHE A 67 6.14 -1.94 5.16
N LEU A 68 5.37 -2.71 5.93
CA LEU A 68 5.03 -2.37 7.30
C LEU A 68 6.19 -2.76 8.22
N ILE A 69 6.96 -1.77 8.67
CA ILE A 69 8.13 -1.96 9.55
C ILE A 69 7.91 -1.15 10.82
N ASP A 70 8.05 -1.78 11.99
CA ASP A 70 7.90 -1.13 13.31
C ASP A 70 6.62 -0.29 13.46
N ASN A 71 5.52 -0.79 12.90
CA ASN A 71 4.20 -0.14 12.82
C ASN A 71 4.09 1.08 11.89
N ASP A 72 5.11 1.45 11.12
CA ASP A 72 5.07 2.52 10.13
C ASP A 72 5.21 1.99 8.69
N CYS A 73 4.71 2.75 7.73
CA CYS A 73 4.87 2.42 6.32
C CYS A 73 6.24 2.90 5.84
N ALA A 74 7.16 1.96 5.62
CA ALA A 74 8.53 2.25 5.18
C ALA A 74 8.58 2.99 3.83
N VAL A 75 7.56 2.80 2.98
CA VAL A 75 7.45 3.44 1.66
C VAL A 75 6.44 4.60 1.65
N TYR A 76 6.16 5.22 2.79
CA TYR A 76 5.15 6.29 2.90
C TYR A 76 5.36 7.43 1.89
N ALA A 77 6.60 7.79 1.56
CA ALA A 77 6.86 8.87 0.59
C ALA A 77 6.50 8.51 -0.86
N ALA A 78 6.48 7.21 -1.21
CA ALA A 78 6.22 6.72 -2.56
C ALA A 78 5.05 5.71 -2.58
N ARG A 79 4.06 5.89 -1.70
CA ARG A 79 2.92 4.97 -1.59
C ARG A 79 2.29 4.69 -2.97
N PRO A 80 1.93 3.42 -3.25
CA PRO A 80 1.14 3.07 -4.44
C PRO A 80 -0.14 3.92 -4.55
N GLU A 81 -0.70 4.03 -5.74
CA GLU A 81 -1.97 4.72 -5.96
C GLU A 81 -3.10 4.16 -5.09
N GLN A 82 -3.19 2.84 -4.97
CA GLN A 82 -4.18 2.16 -4.12
C GLN A 82 -4.03 2.59 -2.65
N CYS A 83 -2.80 2.63 -2.14
CA CYS A 83 -2.52 3.03 -0.75
C CYS A 83 -2.74 4.53 -0.52
N SER A 84 -2.37 5.38 -1.49
CA SER A 84 -2.54 6.84 -1.40
C SER A 84 -3.99 7.26 -1.51
N GLY A 85 -4.81 6.49 -2.24
CA GLY A 85 -6.25 6.69 -2.34
C GLY A 85 -7.04 6.12 -1.16
N TYR A 86 -6.45 5.31 -0.30
CA TYR A 86 -7.14 4.72 0.84
C TYR A 86 -7.36 5.75 1.97
N PRO A 87 -8.56 5.83 2.58
CA PRO A 87 -9.76 5.00 2.34
C PRO A 87 -10.77 5.59 1.34
N VAL A 88 -10.52 6.78 0.79
CA VAL A 88 -11.53 7.55 0.03
C VAL A 88 -11.81 6.97 -1.36
N LYS A 89 -10.76 6.66 -2.13
CA LYS A 89 -10.85 6.09 -3.49
C LYS A 89 -10.87 4.56 -3.47
N TRP A 90 -10.22 3.98 -2.48
CA TRP A 90 -10.06 2.54 -2.31
C TRP A 90 -10.36 2.18 -0.88
N ASN A 91 -11.25 1.23 -0.64
CA ASN A 91 -11.56 0.76 0.70
C ASN A 91 -12.01 -0.70 0.69
N ASN A 92 -12.19 -1.22 1.89
CA ASN A 92 -12.80 -2.51 2.16
C ASN A 92 -14.01 -2.30 3.08
N PRO A 93 -14.99 -3.23 3.08
CA PRO A 93 -16.14 -3.13 3.96
C PRO A 93 -15.74 -2.97 5.43
N GLY A 94 -16.24 -1.90 6.07
CA GLY A 94 -15.95 -1.59 7.47
C GLY A 94 -14.61 -0.90 7.72
N TRP A 95 -13.97 -0.34 6.69
CA TRP A 95 -12.75 0.47 6.79
C TRP A 95 -12.89 1.61 7.81
N GLU A 96 -14.08 2.14 8.04
CA GLU A 96 -14.35 3.24 8.97
C GLU A 96 -13.95 2.88 10.41
N ARG A 97 -13.97 1.59 10.75
CA ARG A 97 -13.52 1.10 12.05
C ARG A 97 -12.00 0.96 12.15
N ILE A 98 -11.34 0.81 11.01
CA ILE A 98 -9.91 0.51 10.85
C ILE A 98 -9.11 1.81 10.67
N CYS A 99 -9.48 2.59 9.67
CA CYS A 99 -8.82 3.83 9.28
C CYS A 99 -9.74 5.00 9.58
N ARG A 100 -9.80 5.37 10.86
CA ARG A 100 -10.58 6.51 11.32
C ARG A 100 -9.89 7.81 10.86
N PRO A 101 -10.60 8.73 10.19
CA PRO A 101 -10.12 10.09 10.05
C PRO A 101 -9.85 10.63 11.45
N LYS A 102 -8.63 11.09 11.73
CA LYS A 102 -8.38 11.81 12.98
C LYS A 102 -9.14 13.14 12.88
N PRO A 103 -9.89 13.56 13.91
CA PRO A 103 -10.41 14.91 13.94
C PRO A 103 -9.23 15.88 13.87
N GLU A 104 -9.44 16.96 13.13
CA GLU A 104 -8.51 18.07 12.92
C GLU A 104 -8.02 18.72 14.22
#